data_AF-A0A7V3MY92-F1
#
_entry.id   AF-A0A7V3MY92-F1
#
_cell.length_a   1.000
_cell.length_b   1.000
_cell.length_c   1.000
_cell.angle_alpha   90.00
_cell.angle_beta   90.00
_cell.angle_gamma   90.00
#
_symmetry.space_group_name_H-M   'P 1'
#
loop_
_entity.id
_entity.type
_entity.pdbx_description
1 polymer ?
#
loop_
_entity_poly.entity_id
_entity_poly.type
_entity_poly.pdbx_seq_one_letter_code
_entity_poly.pdbx_strand_id
1 'polypeptide(L)'
;MNTTKNKYINPYVAGFLLGLLIIAAYYFAGEGLGSSGGYRDVAIGVIDKVSPEYAQANPYTAPHVSGDHSPTHTWLVYELLGVIFGAIISAAIFGRLKFSIGKAPQITNKKRLYLALIG
;
A
#
# COMPACT_ATOMS: atom_id res chain seq x y z
N MET A 1 5.31 25.53 21.67
CA MET A 1 5.69 24.69 20.50
C MET A 1 6.81 23.76 20.95
N ASN A 2 6.50 22.51 21.28
CA ASN A 2 7.53 21.52 21.59
C ASN A 2 8.08 20.99 20.27
N THR A 3 9.20 21.54 19.82
CA THR A 3 9.97 21.10 18.65
C THR A 3 10.80 19.87 19.02
N THR A 4 10.14 18.75 19.33
CA THR A 4 10.85 17.46 19.36
C THR A 4 11.32 17.17 17.95
N LYS A 5 12.60 17.45 17.69
CA LYS A 5 13.29 17.20 16.43
C LYS A 5 13.18 15.70 16.14
N ASN A 6 12.17 15.29 15.35
CA ASN A 6 12.04 13.90 14.93
C ASN A 6 13.36 13.52 14.26
N LYS A 7 14.04 12.53 14.83
CA LYS A 7 15.38 12.10 14.40
C LYS A 7 15.22 11.27 13.13
N TYR A 8 15.02 11.95 12.01
CA TYR A 8 14.96 11.32 10.70
C TYR A 8 16.35 10.86 10.26
N ILE A 9 16.40 9.76 9.51
CA ILE A 9 17.63 9.30 8.87
C ILE A 9 18.09 10.35 7.84
N ASN A 10 19.40 10.43 7.61
CA ASN A 10 19.95 11.29 6.57
C ASN A 10 19.31 10.95 5.21
N PRO A 11 18.77 11.94 4.47
CA PRO A 11 18.07 11.71 3.20
C PRO A 11 18.93 11.00 2.14
N TYR A 12 20.24 11.23 2.13
CA TYR A 12 21.14 10.54 1.20
C TYR A 12 21.28 9.06 1.51
N VAL A 13 21.31 8.71 2.80
CA VAL A 13 21.38 7.31 3.25
C VAL A 13 20.05 6.61 2.97
N ALA A 14 18.92 7.27 3.25
CA ALA A 14 17.60 6.73 2.89
C ALA A 14 17.47 6.52 1.38
N GLY A 15 17.89 7.50 0.56
CA GLY A 15 17.85 7.40 -0.89
C GLY A 15 18.72 6.26 -1.43
N PHE A 16 19.92 6.08 -0.88
CA PHE A 16 20.80 4.98 -1.25
C PHE A 16 20.20 3.61 -0.92
N LEU A 17 19.67 3.43 0.29
CA LEU A 17 18.99 2.18 0.70
C LEU A 17 17.75 1.91 -0.15
N LEU A 18 16.97 2.94 -0.49
CA LEU A 18 15.81 2.83 -1.36
C LEU A 18 16.23 2.42 -2.79
N GLY A 19 17.32 2.99 -3.31
CA GLY A 19 17.86 2.61 -4.62
C GLY A 19 18.27 1.13 -4.67
N LEU A 20 18.98 0.65 -3.64
CA LEU A 20 19.31 -0.77 -3.51
C LEU A 20 18.08 -1.65 -3.41
N LEU A 21 17.05 -1.22 -2.68
CA LEU A 21 15.78 -1.94 -2.57
C LEU A 21 15.08 -2.07 -3.92
N ILE A 22 15.07 -1.00 -4.74
CA ILE A 22 14.48 -1.04 -6.08
C ILE A 22 15.22 -2.02 -6.99
N ILE A 23 16.56 -2.02 -6.96
CA ILE A 23 17.38 -2.97 -7.73
C ILE A 23 17.08 -4.40 -7.29
N ALA A 24 17.02 -4.64 -5.97
CA ALA A 24 16.67 -5.94 -5.43
C ALA A 24 15.25 -6.37 -5.84
N ALA A 25 14.28 -5.45 -5.86
CA ALA A 25 12.93 -5.72 -6.32
C ALA A 25 12.93 -6.21 -7.76
N TYR A 26 13.55 -5.49 -8.70
CA TYR A 26 13.65 -5.95 -10.08
C TYR A 26 14.38 -7.30 -10.22
N TYR A 27 15.41 -7.54 -9.42
CA TYR A 27 16.17 -8.79 -9.47
C TYR A 27 15.37 -10.01 -8.98
N PHE A 28 14.64 -9.89 -7.87
CA PHE A 28 13.89 -11.00 -7.28
C PHE A 28 12.46 -11.14 -7.82
N ALA A 29 11.81 -10.02 -8.13
CA ALA A 29 10.41 -9.95 -8.54
C ALA A 29 10.22 -9.96 -10.07
N GLY A 30 11.25 -9.57 -10.83
CA GLY A 30 11.12 -9.26 -12.25
C GLY A 30 10.40 -7.94 -12.55
N GLU A 31 9.85 -7.26 -11.54
CA GLU A 31 9.09 -6.01 -11.64
C GLU A 31 9.54 -5.00 -10.57
N GLY A 32 9.29 -3.71 -10.83
CA GLY A 32 9.63 -2.64 -9.89
C GLY A 32 8.67 -2.57 -8.68
N LEU A 33 9.13 -1.94 -7.60
CA LEU A 33 8.31 -1.68 -6.41
C LEU A 33 7.00 -1.00 -6.81
N GLY A 34 5.89 -1.61 -6.42
CA GLY A 34 4.62 -1.50 -7.13
C GLY A 34 4.07 -0.09 -7.30
N SER A 35 3.43 0.17 -8.46
CA SER A 35 2.58 1.35 -8.62
C SER A 35 1.20 1.11 -9.24
N SER A 36 0.80 -0.11 -9.60
CA SER A 36 -0.60 -0.41 -9.97
C SER A 36 -0.93 -1.91 -10.08
N GLY A 37 0.04 -2.74 -10.50
CA GLY A 37 -0.15 -4.18 -10.71
C GLY A 37 -0.60 -4.92 -9.45
N GLY A 38 0.04 -4.70 -8.31
CA GLY A 38 -0.27 -5.44 -7.08
C GLY A 38 -1.66 -5.15 -6.52
N TYR A 39 -2.10 -3.89 -6.59
CA TYR A 39 -3.46 -3.52 -6.19
C TYR A 39 -4.51 -4.13 -7.12
N ARG A 40 -4.22 -4.19 -8.41
CA ARG A 40 -5.06 -4.80 -9.42
C ARG A 40 -5.19 -6.30 -9.20
N ASP A 41 -4.09 -7.00 -8.95
CA ASP A 41 -4.09 -8.45 -8.72
C ASP A 41 -4.87 -8.83 -7.47
N VAL A 42 -4.70 -8.08 -6.38
CA VAL A 42 -5.51 -8.25 -5.16
C VAL A 42 -7.00 -8.01 -5.45
N ALA A 43 -7.34 -6.95 -6.17
CA ALA A 43 -8.72 -6.64 -6.51
C ALA A 43 -9.34 -7.73 -7.41
N ILE A 44 -8.61 -8.20 -8.41
CA ILE A 44 -9.05 -9.28 -9.31
C ILE A 44 -9.22 -10.58 -8.53
N GLY A 45 -8.31 -10.93 -7.63
CA GLY A 45 -8.44 -12.11 -6.79
C GLY A 45 -9.64 -12.06 -5.82
N VAL A 46 -10.03 -10.88 -5.36
CA VAL A 46 -11.26 -10.71 -4.57
C VAL A 46 -12.50 -10.83 -5.47
N ILE A 47 -12.48 -10.22 -6.66
CA ILE A 47 -13.60 -10.28 -7.62
C ILE A 47 -13.84 -11.73 -8.07
N ASP A 48 -12.78 -12.49 -8.37
CA ASP A 48 -12.88 -13.90 -8.73
C ASP A 48 -13.48 -14.74 -7.59
N LYS A 49 -13.09 -14.49 -6.33
CA LYS A 49 -13.68 -15.20 -5.18
C LYS A 49 -15.14 -14.88 -4.91
N VAL A 50 -15.58 -13.65 -5.18
CA VAL A 50 -16.95 -13.19 -4.90
C VAL A 50 -17.89 -13.44 -6.08
N SER A 51 -17.42 -13.24 -7.31
CA SER A 51 -18.18 -13.42 -8.54
C SER A 51 -17.27 -13.92 -9.68
N PRO A 52 -17.03 -15.23 -9.76
CA PRO A 52 -16.17 -15.82 -10.79
C PRO A 52 -16.70 -15.58 -12.21
N GLU A 53 -18.03 -15.61 -12.40
CA GLU A 53 -18.68 -15.35 -13.70
C GLU A 53 -18.41 -13.93 -14.20
N TYR A 54 -18.46 -12.93 -13.32
CA TYR A 54 -18.14 -11.54 -13.69
C TYR A 54 -16.65 -11.37 -13.99
N ALA A 55 -15.79 -12.06 -13.23
CA ALA A 55 -14.34 -12.04 -13.42
C ALA A 55 -13.93 -12.61 -14.78
N GLN A 56 -14.62 -13.65 -15.26
CA GLN A 56 -14.35 -14.30 -16.55
C GLN A 56 -15.05 -13.63 -17.74
N ALA A 57 -16.21 -13.00 -17.54
CA ALA A 57 -16.94 -12.31 -18.61
C ALA A 57 -16.33 -10.95 -19.00
N ASN A 58 -15.55 -10.33 -18.12
CA ASN A 58 -15.02 -8.99 -18.33
C ASN A 58 -13.62 -9.01 -19.00
N PRO A 59 -13.41 -8.33 -20.14
CA PRO A 59 -12.14 -8.35 -20.89
C PRO A 59 -10.92 -7.86 -20.11
N TYR A 60 -11.13 -7.02 -19.09
CA TYR A 60 -10.05 -6.47 -18.26
C TYR A 60 -9.54 -7.44 -17.20
N THR A 61 -10.42 -8.32 -16.70
CA THR A 61 -10.12 -9.26 -15.62
C THR A 61 -9.92 -10.67 -16.13
N ALA A 62 -10.60 -11.06 -17.21
CA ALA A 62 -10.52 -12.40 -17.79
C ALA A 62 -9.06 -12.86 -18.01
N PRO A 63 -8.16 -12.09 -18.66
CA PRO A 63 -6.78 -12.56 -18.91
C PRO A 63 -5.94 -12.80 -17.64
N HIS A 64 -6.42 -12.34 -16.48
CA HIS A 64 -5.73 -12.40 -15.18
C HIS A 64 -6.33 -13.48 -14.28
N VAL A 65 -7.41 -14.11 -14.73
CA VAL A 65 -8.18 -15.15 -14.02
C VAL A 65 -8.14 -16.45 -14.82
N SER A 66 -8.19 -16.38 -16.15
CA SER A 66 -8.08 -17.52 -17.06
C SER A 66 -6.64 -17.72 -17.55
N GLY A 67 -5.83 -18.37 -16.72
CA GLY A 67 -4.50 -18.88 -17.05
C GLY A 67 -3.84 -19.54 -15.84
N ASP A 68 -2.78 -20.31 -16.04
CA ASP A 68 -1.94 -20.92 -14.98
C ASP A 68 -1.33 -19.90 -13.99
N HIS A 69 -1.54 -18.60 -14.23
CA HIS A 69 -1.15 -17.50 -13.37
C HIS A 69 -2.31 -17.18 -12.43
N SER A 70 -2.32 -17.84 -11.27
CA SER A 70 -3.26 -17.50 -10.20
C SER A 70 -3.00 -16.05 -9.73
N PRO A 71 -3.98 -15.12 -9.80
CA PRO A 71 -3.80 -13.71 -9.43
C PRO A 71 -3.49 -13.50 -7.93
N THR A 72 -3.60 -14.55 -7.11
CA THR A 72 -3.27 -14.53 -5.68
C THR A 72 -1.82 -14.91 -5.38
N HIS A 73 -1.06 -15.39 -6.37
CA HIS A 73 0.33 -15.83 -6.23
C HIS A 73 1.35 -14.86 -6.84
N THR A 74 0.95 -13.65 -7.21
CA THR A 74 1.91 -12.64 -7.65
C THR A 74 2.77 -12.20 -6.47
N TRP A 75 4.09 -12.20 -6.66
CA TRP A 75 5.10 -11.68 -5.73
C TRP A 75 4.71 -10.32 -5.10
N LEU A 76 4.00 -9.47 -5.84
CA LEU A 76 3.52 -8.16 -5.38
C LEU A 76 2.61 -8.21 -4.15
N VAL A 77 1.85 -9.29 -3.93
CA VAL A 77 1.01 -9.41 -2.72
C VAL A 77 1.88 -9.55 -1.47
N TYR A 78 2.97 -10.31 -1.56
CA TYR A 78 3.93 -10.46 -0.48
C TYR A 78 4.73 -9.19 -0.24
N GLU A 79 5.10 -8.47 -1.32
CA GLU A 79 5.71 -7.14 -1.21
C GLU A 79 4.80 -6.18 -0.45
N LEU A 80 3.52 -6.10 -0.85
CA LEU A 80 2.54 -5.21 -0.20
C LEU A 80 2.37 -5.54 1.28
N LEU A 81 2.27 -6.81 1.64
CA LEU A 81 2.23 -7.25 3.03
C LEU A 81 3.51 -6.85 3.77
N GLY A 82 4.68 -7.11 3.18
CA GLY A 82 5.98 -6.75 3.75
C GLY A 82 6.12 -5.25 4.01
N VAL A 83 5.66 -4.41 3.07
CA VAL A 83 5.65 -2.94 3.21
C VAL A 83 4.72 -2.52 4.34
N ILE A 84 3.51 -3.09 4.44
CA ILE A 84 2.56 -2.78 5.52
C ILE A 84 3.16 -3.13 6.88
N PHE A 85 3.66 -4.35 7.04
CA PHE A 85 4.28 -4.78 8.31
C PHE A 85 5.51 -3.95 8.64
N GLY A 86 6.39 -3.70 7.66
CA GLY A 86 7.57 -2.86 7.82
C GLY A 86 7.23 -1.43 8.24
N ALA A 87 6.19 -0.84 7.63
CA ALA A 87 5.69 0.49 7.98
C ALA A 87 5.15 0.55 9.41
N ILE A 88 4.35 -0.45 9.82
CA ILE A 88 3.79 -0.52 11.18
C ILE A 88 4.90 -0.69 12.22
N ILE A 89 5.83 -1.63 12.01
CA ILE A 89 6.96 -1.87 12.91
C ILE A 89 7.83 -0.62 13.01
N SER A 90 8.16 0.01 11.88
CA SER A 90 8.89 1.29 11.86
C SER A 90 8.12 2.37 12.62
N ALA A 91 6.82 2.51 12.39
CA ALA A 91 6.02 3.52 13.05
C ALA A 91 5.91 3.28 14.57
N ALA A 92 5.86 2.02 15.01
CA ALA A 92 5.86 1.63 16.41
C ALA A 92 7.19 1.98 17.09
N ILE A 93 8.32 1.58 16.49
CA ILE A 93 9.67 1.83 17.03
C ILE A 93 9.94 3.34 17.18
N PHE A 94 9.51 4.14 16.22
CA PHE A 94 9.70 5.61 16.26
C PHE A 94 8.58 6.36 17.00
N GLY A 95 7.65 5.66 17.65
CA GLY A 95 6.56 6.27 18.43
C GLY A 95 5.62 7.16 17.60
N ARG A 96 5.53 6.92 16.29
CA ARG A 96 4.76 7.73 15.33
C ARG A 96 3.47 7.05 14.85
N LEU A 97 3.09 5.91 15.42
CA LEU A 97 1.76 5.33 15.24
C LEU A 97 0.72 6.26 15.87
N LYS A 98 0.06 7.06 15.02
CA LYS A 98 -0.99 7.98 15.45
C LYS A 98 -2.17 7.90 14.50
N PHE A 99 -3.33 7.59 15.05
CA PHE A 99 -4.59 7.79 14.35
C PHE A 99 -4.90 9.29 14.33
N SER A 100 -4.92 9.87 13.14
CA SER A 100 -5.26 11.28 12.95
C SER A 100 -6.28 11.43 11.84
N ILE A 101 -7.25 12.32 12.05
CA ILE A 101 -8.21 12.71 11.02
C ILE A 101 -7.62 13.92 10.29
N GLY A 102 -7.57 13.85 8.96
CA GLY A 102 -7.16 14.98 8.10
C GLY A 102 -8.13 16.14 8.27
N LYS A 103 -7.71 17.18 8.99
CA LYS A 103 -8.52 18.34 9.35
C LYS A 103 -7.69 19.61 9.36
N ALA A 104 -8.32 20.75 9.08
CA ALA A 104 -7.69 22.04 9.27
C ALA A 104 -7.36 22.27 10.76
N PRO A 105 -6.29 23.04 11.09
CA PRO A 105 -5.87 23.28 12.47
C PRO A 105 -6.98 23.83 13.37
N GLN A 106 -7.93 24.56 12.77
CA GLN A 106 -9.04 25.23 13.45
C GLN A 106 -10.26 24.32 13.71
N ILE A 107 -10.30 23.10 13.18
CA ILE A 107 -11.47 22.21 13.24
C ILE A 107 -11.22 21.06 14.22
N THR A 108 -12.20 20.73 15.06
CA THR A 108 -12.14 19.57 15.96
C THR A 108 -12.45 18.27 15.22
N ASN A 109 -12.00 17.13 15.75
CA ASN A 109 -12.21 15.82 15.11
C ASN A 109 -13.70 15.53 14.86
N LYS A 110 -14.55 15.86 15.84
CA LYS A 110 -16.00 15.71 15.75
C LYS A 110 -16.56 16.55 14.60
N LYS A 111 -16.22 17.85 14.55
CA LYS A 111 -16.72 18.76 13.51
C LYS A 111 -16.28 18.33 12.10
N ARG A 112 -15.05 17.83 11.94
CA ARG A 112 -14.57 17.30 10.65
C ARG A 112 -15.38 16.07 10.21
N LEU A 113 -15.66 15.15 11.13
CA LEU A 113 -16.42 13.94 10.83
C LEU A 113 -17.90 14.25 10.55
N TYR A 114 -18.51 15.16 11.32
CA TYR A 114 -19.88 15.62 11.06
C TYR A 114 -20.02 16.29 9.69
N LEU A 115 -19.12 17.21 9.33
CA LEU A 115 -19.09 17.80 7.98
C LEU A 115 -18.89 16.73 6.91
N ALA A 116 -17.97 15.78 7.10
CA ALA A 116 -17.76 14.70 6.12
C ALA A 116 -18.99 13.79 5.93
N LEU A 117 -19.84 13.65 6.96
CA LEU A 117 -21.06 12.86 6.90
C LEU A 117 -22.26 13.64 6.32
N ILE A 118 -22.30 14.96 6.49
CA ILE A 118 -23.45 15.80 6.13
C ILE A 118 -23.23 16.56 4.81
N GLY A 119 -21.98 16.88 4.46
CA GLY A 119 -21.59 17.76 3.34
C GLY A 119 -20.93 19.05 3.84
#